data_AF-A0A257NIT7-F1
#
_entry.id   AF-A0A257NIT7-F1
#
_cell.length_a   1.000
_cell.length_b   1.000
_cell.length_c   1.000
_cell.angle_alpha   90.00
_cell.angle_beta   90.00
_cell.angle_gamma   90.00
#
_symmetry.space_group_name_H-M   'P 1'
#
loop_
_entity.id
_entity.type
_entity.pdbx_description
1 polymer ?
#
loop_
_entity_poly.entity_id
_entity_poly.type
_entity_poly.pdbx_seq_one_letter_code
_entity_poly.pdbx_strand_id
1 'polypeptide(L)'
;KLPIAVQRRVAAGVLSAGHARALLSLESGPEAQEELAGRIVAEGLSVRATEEAVTLANRGDAAAPPAPRRKPIQMPGLQDVADRLSNTFDTRVTVSLGKRKGRIVVEFGSVEDLQRIIDVMTPPKA
;
A
#
# COMPACT_ATOMS: atom_id res chain seq x y z
N LYS A 1 7.40 20.21 -9.58
CA LYS A 1 8.50 19.21 -9.56
C LYS A 1 8.50 18.55 -8.19
N LEU A 2 8.62 17.22 -8.10
CA LEU A 2 8.55 16.52 -6.80
C LEU A 2 9.80 16.78 -5.94
N PRO A 3 9.69 16.78 -4.60
CA PRO A 3 10.82 16.77 -3.69
C PRO A 3 11.74 15.56 -3.92
N ILE A 4 13.02 15.71 -3.58
CA ILE A 4 14.03 14.63 -3.75
C ILE A 4 13.61 13.38 -2.98
N ALA A 5 13.04 13.52 -1.78
CA ALA A 5 12.57 12.40 -0.96
C ALA A 5 11.49 11.58 -1.69
N VAL A 6 10.52 12.24 -2.33
CA VAL A 6 9.45 11.57 -3.08
C VAL A 6 10.01 10.90 -4.34
N GLN A 7 10.93 11.56 -5.05
CA GLN A 7 11.59 10.97 -6.23
C GLN A 7 12.33 9.67 -5.87
N ARG A 8 13.04 9.64 -4.74
CA ARG A 8 13.71 8.43 -4.23
C ARG A 8 12.73 7.28 -3.99
N ARG A 9 11.55 7.57 -3.42
CA ARG A 9 10.50 6.56 -3.18
C ARG A 9 9.91 6.00 -4.47
N VAL A 10 9.82 6.82 -5.52
CA VAL A 10 9.39 6.36 -6.85
C VAL A 10 10.47 5.49 -7.49
N ALA A 11 11.74 5.92 -7.43
CA ALA A 11 12.86 5.14 -7.96
C ALA A 11 13.02 3.79 -7.26
N ALA A 12 12.75 3.73 -5.94
CA ALA A 12 12.75 2.51 -5.15
C ALA A 12 11.52 1.62 -5.35
N GLY A 13 10.56 2.00 -6.20
CA GLY A 13 9.32 1.24 -6.44
C GLY A 13 8.28 1.31 -5.31
N VAL A 14 8.58 1.98 -4.20
CA VAL A 14 7.67 2.19 -3.06
C VAL A 14 6.45 3.01 -3.48
N LEU A 15 6.63 3.96 -4.40
CA LEU A 15 5.55 4.70 -5.05
C LEU A 15 5.53 4.41 -6.55
N SER A 16 4.36 4.11 -7.09
CA SER A 16 4.18 4.00 -8.54
C SER A 16 4.30 5.36 -9.25
N ALA A 17 4.54 5.32 -10.56
CA ALA A 17 4.47 6.51 -11.42
C ALA A 17 3.08 7.19 -11.38
N GLY A 18 2.01 6.44 -11.10
CA GLY A 18 0.66 6.99 -10.90
C GLY A 18 0.58 7.85 -9.64
N HIS A 19 1.16 7.37 -8.52
CA HIS A 19 1.25 8.17 -7.28
C HIS A 19 2.06 9.45 -7.50
N ALA A 20 3.18 9.36 -8.22
CA ALA A 20 4.02 10.50 -8.54
C ALA A 20 3.26 11.58 -9.35
N ARG A 21 2.47 11.17 -10.35
CA ARG A 21 1.64 12.08 -11.15
C ARG A 21 0.55 12.76 -10.32
N ALA A 22 -0.11 12.02 -9.43
CA ALA A 22 -1.12 12.59 -8.55
C ALA A 22 -0.52 13.60 -7.55
N LEU A 23 0.64 13.30 -6.95
CA LEU A 23 1.31 14.23 -6.05
C LEU A 23 1.75 15.52 -6.74
N LEU A 24 2.10 15.48 -8.03
CA LEU A 24 2.45 16.67 -8.80
C LEU A 24 1.30 17.65 -8.99
N SER A 25 0.04 17.19 -8.94
CA SER A 25 -1.13 18.07 -9.05
C SER A 25 -1.52 18.71 -7.71
N LEU A 26 -0.80 18.43 -6.62
CA LEU A 26 -1.02 19.08 -5.32
C LEU A 26 -0.47 20.52 -5.34
N GLU A 27 -1.35 21.48 -5.05
CA GLU A 27 -1.08 22.93 -5.17
C GLU A 27 -0.38 23.51 -3.93
N SER A 28 -0.53 22.86 -2.77
CA SER A 28 0.00 23.31 -1.47
C SER A 28 1.53 23.23 -1.34
N GLY A 29 2.24 22.89 -2.41
CA GLY A 29 3.70 22.98 -2.48
C GLY A 29 4.48 21.73 -2.04
N PRO A 30 5.82 21.83 -2.00
CA PRO A 30 6.72 20.68 -1.84
C PRO A 30 6.58 19.94 -0.50
N GLU A 31 6.36 20.67 0.61
CA GLU A 31 6.22 20.07 1.94
C GLU A 31 4.96 19.20 2.03
N ALA A 32 3.83 19.71 1.53
CA ALA A 32 2.58 18.95 1.48
C ALA A 32 2.68 17.71 0.57
N GLN A 33 3.47 17.77 -0.52
CA GLN A 33 3.73 16.61 -1.37
C GLN A 33 4.51 15.52 -0.62
N GLU A 34 5.45 15.90 0.24
CA GLU A 34 6.23 14.97 1.04
C GLU A 34 5.40 14.35 2.18
N GLU A 35 4.57 15.16 2.84
CA GLU A 35 3.63 14.69 3.87
C GLU A 35 2.62 13.69 3.29
N LEU A 36 1.97 14.05 2.18
CA LEU A 36 1.01 13.17 1.52
C LEU A 36 1.70 11.91 0.97
N ALA A 37 2.93 12.01 0.47
CA ALA A 37 3.73 10.85 0.09
C ALA A 37 4.02 9.92 1.29
N GLY A 38 4.31 10.47 2.47
CA GLY A 38 4.43 9.72 3.71
C GLY A 38 3.15 8.95 4.02
N ARG A 39 2.02 9.64 3.92
CA ARG A 39 0.71 9.07 4.18
C ARG A 39 0.31 7.97 3.20
N ILE A 40 0.62 8.13 1.90
CA ILE A 40 0.38 7.09 0.88
C ILE A 40 1.09 5.78 1.25
N VAL A 41 2.35 5.88 1.70
CA VAL A 41 3.16 4.72 2.08
C VAL A 41 2.64 4.12 3.39
N ALA A 42 2.39 4.93 4.41
CA ALA A 42 1.93 4.47 5.71
C ALA A 42 0.54 3.79 5.66
N GLU A 43 -0.37 4.32 4.84
CA GLU A 43 -1.75 3.82 4.73
C GLU A 43 -1.96 2.85 3.54
N GLY A 44 -0.94 2.62 2.71
CA GLY A 44 -1.05 1.79 1.52
C GLY A 44 -2.12 2.28 0.54
N LEU A 45 -2.14 3.58 0.26
CA LEU A 45 -3.14 4.18 -0.63
C LEU A 45 -2.97 3.70 -2.08
N SER A 46 -4.08 3.51 -2.78
CA SER A 46 -4.08 3.26 -4.21
C SER A 46 -3.98 4.58 -4.98
N VAL A 47 -3.53 4.52 -6.24
CA VAL A 47 -3.43 5.70 -7.14
C VAL A 47 -4.72 6.51 -7.15
N ARG A 48 -5.87 5.84 -7.31
CA ARG A 48 -7.18 6.50 -7.29
C ARG A 48 -7.49 7.19 -5.96
N ALA A 49 -7.15 6.57 -4.83
CA ALA A 49 -7.34 7.18 -3.51
C ALA A 49 -6.39 8.37 -3.29
N THR A 50 -5.19 8.32 -3.88
CA THR A 50 -4.25 9.45 -3.88
C THR A 50 -4.80 10.62 -4.70
N GLU A 51 -5.34 10.37 -5.90
CA GLU A 51 -5.96 11.41 -6.75
C GLU A 51 -7.12 12.10 -6.03
N GLU A 52 -7.99 11.32 -5.36
CA GLU A 52 -9.07 11.84 -4.54
C GLU A 52 -8.56 12.69 -3.37
N ALA A 53 -7.51 12.22 -2.67
CA ALA A 53 -6.90 12.96 -1.55
C ALA A 53 -6.28 14.30 -2.00
N VAL A 54 -5.61 14.33 -3.15
CA VAL A 54 -5.05 15.56 -3.73
C VAL A 54 -6.16 16.52 -4.14
N THR A 55 -7.22 16.01 -4.76
CA THR A 55 -8.38 16.83 -5.16
C THR A 55 -9.04 17.50 -3.94
N LEU A 56 -9.17 16.76 -2.83
CA LEU A 56 -9.72 17.32 -1.59
C LEU A 56 -8.78 18.36 -0.97
N ALA A 57 -7.48 18.07 -0.92
CA ALA A 57 -6.48 18.99 -0.38
C ALA A 57 -6.42 20.32 -1.16
N ASN A 58 -6.55 20.30 -2.49
CA ASN A 58 -6.55 21.51 -3.31
C ASN A 58 -7.82 22.36 -3.14
N ARG A 59 -8.96 21.77 -2.74
CA ARG A 59 -10.20 22.52 -2.53
C ARG A 59 -10.20 23.38 -1.26
N GLY A 60 -9.14 23.33 -0.45
CA GLY A 60 -9.10 24.02 0.84
C GLY A 60 -10.02 23.38 1.89
N ASP A 61 -10.68 22.26 1.56
CA ASP A 61 -11.40 21.41 2.50
C ASP A 61 -10.39 20.60 3.32
N ALA A 62 -9.58 21.30 4.12
CA ALA A 62 -8.78 20.70 5.19
C ALA A 62 -9.67 20.28 6.40
N ALA A 63 -10.92 19.90 6.13
CA ALA A 63 -11.88 19.47 7.13
C ALA A 63 -12.06 17.95 7.07
N ALA A 64 -11.53 17.34 8.11
CA ALA A 64 -11.54 15.93 8.48
C ALA A 64 -10.50 15.05 7.76
N PRO A 65 -9.60 14.37 8.53
CA PRO A 65 -8.89 13.24 7.97
C PRO A 65 -9.93 12.26 7.42
N PRO A 66 -9.72 11.66 6.22
CA PRO A 66 -10.60 10.60 5.79
C PRO A 66 -10.63 9.59 6.93
N ALA A 67 -11.85 9.28 7.40
CA ALA A 67 -12.07 8.46 8.58
C ALA A 67 -11.07 7.31 8.57
N PRO A 68 -10.37 7.04 9.69
CA PRO A 68 -9.36 5.99 9.74
C PRO A 68 -10.02 4.78 9.10
N ARG A 69 -9.49 4.32 7.97
CA ARG A 69 -10.01 3.13 7.29
C ARG A 69 -10.06 2.10 8.39
N ARG A 70 -11.30 1.78 8.80
CA ARG A 70 -11.59 0.92 9.95
C ARG A 70 -10.57 -0.20 9.87
N LYS A 71 -9.73 -0.35 10.93
CA LYS A 71 -8.75 -1.44 11.01
C LYS A 71 -9.42 -2.66 10.39
N PRO A 72 -8.81 -3.30 9.37
CA PRO A 72 -9.43 -4.43 8.70
C PRO A 72 -9.96 -5.31 9.81
N ILE A 73 -11.26 -5.62 9.76
CA ILE A 73 -11.93 -6.36 10.83
C ILE A 73 -11.10 -7.63 10.98
N GLN A 74 -10.27 -7.68 12.03
CA GLN A 74 -9.48 -8.84 12.37
C GLN A 74 -10.50 -9.81 12.95
N MET A 75 -11.18 -10.51 12.07
CA MET A 75 -12.03 -11.60 12.50
C MET A 75 -11.12 -12.64 13.16
N PRO A 76 -11.45 -13.10 14.38
CA PRO A 76 -10.79 -14.24 14.98
C PRO A 76 -10.82 -15.39 13.97
N GLY A 77 -9.65 -15.87 13.53
CA GLY A 77 -9.50 -16.84 12.44
C GLY A 77 -8.73 -16.32 11.21
N LEU A 78 -8.81 -15.02 10.88
CA LEU A 78 -7.97 -14.45 9.81
C LEU A 78 -6.51 -14.31 10.25
N GLN A 79 -6.29 -14.06 11.54
CA GLN A 79 -4.95 -13.99 12.11
C GLN A 79 -4.26 -15.36 12.06
N ASP A 80 -4.96 -16.45 12.41
CA ASP A 80 -4.40 -17.80 12.35
C ASP A 80 -4.02 -18.19 10.91
N VAL A 81 -4.82 -17.77 9.93
CA VAL A 81 -4.50 -17.96 8.50
C VAL A 81 -3.28 -17.13 8.11
N ALA A 82 -3.21 -15.87 8.53
CA ALA A 82 -2.05 -15.01 8.28
C ALA A 82 -0.77 -15.59 8.90
N ASP A 83 -0.85 -16.08 10.14
CA ASP A 83 0.28 -16.65 10.87
C ASP A 83 0.74 -17.97 10.22
N ARG A 84 -0.20 -18.84 9.82
CA ARG A 84 0.14 -20.07 9.07
C ARG A 84 0.81 -19.75 7.74
N LEU A 85 0.27 -18.81 6.96
CA LEU A 85 0.85 -18.42 5.68
C LEU A 85 2.22 -17.75 5.88
N SER A 86 2.38 -16.94 6.92
CA SER A 86 3.66 -16.31 7.26
C SER A 86 4.71 -17.35 7.60
N ASN A 87 4.36 -18.36 8.40
CA ASN A 87 5.26 -19.46 8.73
C ASN A 87 5.62 -20.33 7.51
N THR A 88 4.65 -20.63 6.65
CA THR A 88 4.87 -21.44 5.45
C THR A 88 5.74 -20.72 4.41
N PHE A 89 5.53 -19.41 4.25
CA PHE A 89 6.27 -18.60 3.27
C PHE A 89 7.52 -17.95 3.85
N ASP A 90 7.79 -18.11 5.16
CA ASP A 90 8.88 -17.45 5.87
C ASP A 90 8.98 -15.95 5.54
N THR A 91 7.83 -15.28 5.56
CA THR A 91 7.72 -13.86 5.24
C THR A 91 6.48 -13.24 5.88
N ARG A 92 6.40 -11.92 5.87
CA ARG A 92 5.25 -11.19 6.40
C ARG A 92 4.03 -11.36 5.49
N VAL A 93 2.97 -11.97 6.02
CA VAL A 93 1.68 -12.09 5.34
C VAL A 93 0.61 -11.31 6.10
N THR A 94 -0.16 -10.51 5.37
CA THR A 94 -1.34 -9.83 5.89
C THR A 94 -2.58 -10.33 5.16
N VAL A 95 -3.59 -10.75 5.91
CA VAL A 95 -4.88 -11.15 5.35
C VAL A 95 -5.95 -10.14 5.79
N SER A 96 -6.72 -9.65 4.82
CA SER A 96 -7.79 -8.68 5.04
C SER A 96 -9.04 -9.10 4.30
N LEU A 97 -10.21 -8.92 4.92
CA LEU A 97 -11.49 -9.16 4.28
C LEU A 97 -12.21 -7.83 4.04
N GLY A 98 -12.55 -7.57 2.77
CA GLY A 98 -13.47 -6.49 2.38
C GLY A 98 -14.92 -7.01 2.28
N LYS A 99 -15.87 -6.11 2.04
CA LYS A 99 -17.32 -6.44 1.98
C LYS A 99 -17.70 -7.58 1.01
N ARG A 100 -16.90 -7.82 -0.04
CA ARG A 100 -17.19 -8.80 -1.10
C ARG A 100 -16.00 -9.70 -1.49
N LYS A 101 -14.79 -9.37 -1.05
CA LYS A 101 -13.56 -10.07 -1.46
C LYS A 101 -12.52 -10.04 -0.35
N GLY A 102 -11.78 -11.13 -0.24
CA GLY A 102 -10.56 -11.20 0.55
C GLY A 102 -9.35 -10.67 -0.22
N ARG A 103 -8.35 -10.21 0.52
CA ARG A 103 -7.04 -9.85 0.01
C ARG A 103 -5.98 -10.45 0.94
N ILE A 104 -5.06 -11.20 0.34
CA ILE A 104 -3.81 -11.64 0.96
C ILE A 104 -2.71 -10.77 0.36
N VAL A 105 -1.86 -10.20 1.21
CA VAL A 105 -0.65 -9.47 0.82
C VAL A 105 0.54 -10.22 1.39
N VAL A 106 1.44 -10.63 0.52
CA VAL A 106 2.70 -11.31 0.88
C VAL A 106 3.82 -10.35 0.51
N GLU A 107 4.58 -9.91 1.51
CA GLU A 107 5.77 -9.09 1.29
C GLU A 107 6.95 -10.02 0.97
N PHE A 108 7.90 -9.58 0.14
CA PHE A 108 9.12 -10.35 -0.14
C PHE A 108 10.31 -9.40 -0.26
N GLY A 109 11.47 -9.83 0.21
CA GLY A 109 12.68 -9.02 0.24
C GLY A 109 13.52 -9.11 -1.03
N SER A 110 13.34 -10.19 -1.80
CA SER A 110 14.18 -10.53 -2.96
C SER A 110 13.39 -11.23 -4.07
N VAL A 111 13.97 -11.32 -5.27
CA VAL A 111 13.36 -12.06 -6.39
C VAL A 111 13.39 -13.57 -6.11
N GLU A 112 14.42 -14.02 -5.41
CA GLU A 112 14.60 -15.38 -4.93
C GLU A 112 13.48 -15.79 -3.96
N ASP A 113 13.11 -14.90 -3.03
CA ASP A 113 11.97 -15.11 -2.12
C ASP A 113 10.65 -15.23 -2.88
N LEU A 114 10.43 -14.37 -3.89
CA LEU A 114 9.25 -14.45 -4.73
C LEU A 114 9.16 -15.82 -5.42
N GLN A 115 10.26 -16.32 -5.98
CA GLN A 115 10.30 -17.62 -6.65
C GLN A 115 9.98 -18.75 -5.66
N ARG A 116 10.60 -18.75 -4.49
CA ARG A 116 10.32 -19.71 -3.42
C ARG A 116 8.85 -19.71 -3.00
N ILE A 117 8.23 -18.54 -2.87
CA ILE A 117 6.79 -18.41 -2.55
C ILE A 117 5.92 -19.03 -3.65
N ILE A 118 6.24 -18.77 -4.92
CA ILE A 118 5.52 -19.33 -6.08
C ILE A 118 5.60 -20.85 -6.09
N ASP A 119 6.78 -21.41 -5.80
CA ASP A 119 7.03 -22.85 -5.78
C ASP A 119 6.23 -23.54 -4.67
N VAL A 120 6.03 -22.88 -3.52
CA VAL A 120 5.19 -23.40 -2.44
C VAL A 120 3.69 -23.27 -2.76
N MET A 121 3.28 -22.23 -3.50
CA MET A 121 1.88 -21.98 -3.86
C MET A 121 1.37 -22.88 -4.99
N THR A 122 2.26 -23.30 -5.90
CA THR A 122 1.89 -24.07 -7.08
C THR A 122 2.35 -25.51 -6.87
N PRO A 123 1.44 -26.50 -6.83
CA PRO A 123 1.89 -27.89 -6.80
C PRO A 123 2.75 -28.17 -8.04
N PRO A 124 3.77 -29.03 -7.95
CA PRO A 124 4.56 -29.40 -9.12
C PRO A 124 3.61 -29.92 -10.19
N LYS A 125 3.78 -29.41 -11.43
CA LYS A 125 3.10 -30.00 -12.59
C LYS A 125 3.49 -31.48 -12.64
N ALA A 126 2.51 -32.35 -12.41
CA ALA A 126 2.63 -33.78 -12.67
C ALA A 126 2.90 -34.03 -14.16
#